data_AF-A0A3S0DLI3-F1
#
_entry.id   AF-A0A3S0DLI3-F1
#
_cell.length_a   1.000
_cell.length_b   1.000
_cell.length_c   1.000
_cell.angle_alpha   90.00
_cell.angle_beta   90.00
_cell.angle_gamma   90.00
#
_symmetry.space_group_name_H-M   'P 1'
#
loop_
_entity.id
_entity.type
_entity.pdbx_description
1 polymer ?
#
loop_
_entity_poly.entity_id
_entity_poly.type
_entity_poly.pdbx_seq_one_letter_code
_entity_poly.pdbx_strand_id
1 'polypeptide(L)'
;MRGPARSGFTLIELIVVMAIVALLASIAAPRYFASVERAKLNSLRTSLVVMRDALDKFAADKGRYPDSLEQLVQERYLRQIPEDPITGSSQTWVVQPPPTNADIGGAVGDVRSGAPGPAPDGSLYADW
;
A
#
# COMPACT_ATOMS: atom_id res chain seq x y z
N MET A 1 -17.13 -62.93 13.63
CA MET A 1 -16.87 -61.58 14.21
C MET A 1 -17.26 -60.55 13.15
N ARG A 2 -18.38 -59.82 13.31
CA ARG A 2 -18.78 -58.76 12.36
C ARG A 2 -18.02 -57.49 12.72
N GLY A 3 -17.13 -57.03 11.85
CA GLY A 3 -16.41 -55.76 12.04
C GLY A 3 -17.39 -54.57 12.05
N PRO A 4 -17.06 -53.48 12.75
CA PRO A 4 -17.93 -52.31 12.81
C PRO A 4 -18.19 -51.77 11.40
N ALA A 5 -19.47 -51.53 11.09
CA ALA A 5 -19.87 -50.89 9.84
C ALA A 5 -19.24 -49.49 9.79
N ARG A 6 -18.43 -49.21 8.77
CA ARG A 6 -17.91 -47.86 8.54
C ARG A 6 -19.09 -46.99 8.10
N SER A 7 -19.51 -46.05 8.93
CA SER A 7 -20.47 -45.02 8.53
C SER A 7 -19.80 -44.10 7.50
N GLY A 8 -20.32 -44.10 6.27
CA GLY A 8 -19.92 -43.12 5.25
C GLY A 8 -20.71 -41.82 5.41
N PHE A 9 -20.11 -40.70 5.01
CA PHE A 9 -20.80 -39.42 4.89
C PHE A 9 -21.93 -39.49 3.87
N THR A 10 -23.06 -38.86 4.18
CA THR A 10 -24.18 -38.74 3.25
C THR A 10 -23.99 -37.51 2.34
N LEU A 11 -24.59 -37.55 1.13
CA LEU A 11 -24.59 -36.40 0.23
C LEU A 11 -25.25 -35.17 0.89
N ILE A 12 -26.29 -35.40 1.70
CA ILE A 12 -27.02 -34.33 2.37
C ILE A 12 -26.17 -33.65 3.47
N GLU A 13 -25.35 -34.39 4.21
CA GLU A 13 -24.41 -33.80 5.18
C GLU A 13 -23.40 -32.87 4.49
N LEU A 14 -22.85 -33.29 3.35
CA LEU A 14 -21.91 -32.45 2.61
C LEU A 14 -22.58 -31.16 2.11
N ILE A 15 -23.83 -31.25 1.63
CA ILE A 15 -24.59 -30.07 1.18
C ILE A 15 -24.82 -29.10 2.34
N VAL A 16 -25.20 -29.60 3.52
CA VAL A 16 -25.41 -28.74 4.70
C VAL A 16 -24.10 -28.05 5.13
N VAL A 17 -22.98 -28.78 5.13
CA VAL A 17 -21.66 -28.20 5.44
C VAL A 17 -21.30 -27.12 4.44
N MET A 18 -21.44 -27.38 3.14
CA MET A 18 -21.15 -26.40 2.10
C MET A 18 -22.05 -25.16 2.20
N ALA A 19 -23.33 -25.34 2.56
CA ALA A 19 -24.25 -24.23 2.79
C ALA A 19 -23.80 -23.33 3.96
N ILE A 20 -23.35 -23.93 5.07
CA ILE A 20 -22.83 -23.17 6.22
C ILE A 20 -21.53 -22.46 5.84
N VAL A 21 -20.61 -23.13 5.12
CA VAL A 21 -19.35 -22.52 4.65
C VAL A 21 -19.63 -21.33 3.72
N ALA A 22 -20.55 -21.48 2.77
CA ALA A 22 -20.93 -20.39 1.86
C ALA A 22 -21.54 -19.20 2.61
N LEU A 23 -22.41 -19.46 3.60
CA LEU A 23 -22.99 -18.43 4.46
C LEU A 23 -21.89 -17.67 5.24
N LEU A 24 -20.97 -18.39 5.88
CA LEU A 24 -19.86 -17.76 6.61
C LEU A 24 -18.95 -16.96 5.68
N ALA A 25 -18.61 -17.51 4.52
CA ALA A 25 -17.77 -16.84 3.52
C ALA A 25 -18.40 -15.53 3.03
N SER A 26 -19.73 -15.49 2.85
CA SER A 26 -20.44 -14.27 2.43
C SER A 26 -20.29 -13.10 3.41
N ILE A 27 -20.15 -13.39 4.71
CA ILE A 27 -19.98 -12.38 5.77
C ILE A 27 -18.49 -12.05 5.95
N ALA A 28 -17.62 -13.05 5.84
CA ALA A 28 -16.19 -12.91 6.09
C ALA A 28 -15.45 -12.20 4.95
N ALA A 29 -15.76 -12.54 3.69
CA ALA A 29 -15.01 -12.05 2.53
C ALA A 29 -15.04 -10.52 2.38
N PRO A 30 -16.20 -9.81 2.47
CA PRO A 30 -16.21 -8.35 2.37
C PRO A 30 -15.39 -7.66 3.47
N ARG A 31 -15.45 -8.20 4.70
CA ARG A 31 -14.70 -7.69 5.85
C ARG A 31 -13.20 -7.87 5.66
N TYR A 32 -12.79 -9.02 5.13
CA TYR A 32 -11.40 -9.30 4.82
C TYR A 32 -10.85 -8.31 3.77
N PHE A 33 -11.54 -8.14 2.65
CA PHE A 33 -11.09 -7.21 1.60
C PHE A 33 -11.01 -5.76 2.08
N ALA A 34 -12.01 -5.30 2.85
CA ALA A 34 -11.98 -3.96 3.44
C ALA A 34 -10.82 -3.77 4.43
N SER A 35 -10.41 -4.82 5.15
CA SER A 35 -9.24 -4.77 6.05
C SER A 35 -7.94 -4.65 5.26
N VAL A 36 -7.79 -5.46 4.21
CA VAL A 36 -6.61 -5.42 3.32
C VAL A 36 -6.47 -4.05 2.65
N GLU A 37 -7.58 -3.48 2.17
CA GLU A 37 -7.59 -2.15 1.57
C GLU A 37 -7.13 -1.08 2.56
N ARG A 38 -7.69 -1.06 3.79
CA ARG A 38 -7.24 -0.13 4.85
C ARG A 38 -5.76 -0.30 5.18
N ALA A 39 -5.26 -1.53 5.22
CA ALA A 39 -3.85 -1.79 5.47
C ALA A 39 -2.96 -1.19 4.36
N LYS A 40 -3.36 -1.33 3.09
CA LYS A 40 -2.67 -0.70 1.96
C LYS A 40 -2.67 0.83 2.06
N LEU A 41 -3.80 1.45 2.40
CA LEU A 41 -3.89 2.91 2.58
C LEU A 41 -2.99 3.42 3.71
N ASN A 42 -2.97 2.72 4.85
CA ASN A 42 -2.12 3.09 5.98
C ASN A 42 -0.63 2.94 5.62
N SER A 43 -0.30 1.87 4.91
CA SER A 43 1.06 1.66 4.39
C SER A 43 1.46 2.78 3.42
N LEU A 44 0.57 3.17 2.49
CA LEU A 44 0.81 4.25 1.54
C LEU A 44 1.12 5.57 2.26
N ARG A 45 0.27 5.96 3.21
CA ARG A 45 0.47 7.17 4.02
C ARG A 45 1.79 7.13 4.78
N THR A 46 2.15 5.98 5.34
CA THR A 46 3.42 5.79 6.04
C THR A 46 4.61 5.95 5.09
N SER A 47 4.56 5.32 3.91
CA SER A 47 5.61 5.45 2.89
C SER A 47 5.79 6.90 2.43
N LEU A 48 4.70 7.62 2.18
CA LEU A 48 4.74 9.05 1.81
C LEU A 48 5.38 9.90 2.91
N VAL A 49 4.98 9.71 4.17
CA VAL A 49 5.58 10.43 5.30
C VAL A 49 7.07 10.17 5.42
N VAL A 50 7.50 8.90 5.31
CA VAL A 50 8.93 8.53 5.41
C VAL A 50 9.74 9.13 4.26
N MET A 51 9.22 9.10 3.03
CA MET A 51 9.93 9.68 1.89
C MET A 51 10.01 11.21 1.96
N ARG A 52 8.92 11.88 2.34
CA ARG A 52 8.90 13.35 2.52
C ARG A 52 9.85 13.80 3.61
N ASP A 53 9.86 13.12 4.75
CA ASP A 53 10.82 13.36 5.83
C ASP A 53 12.28 13.17 5.36
N ALA A 54 12.54 12.18 4.49
CA ALA A 54 13.86 12.02 3.88
C ALA A 54 14.22 13.15 2.91
N LEU A 55 13.27 13.65 2.12
CA LEU A 55 13.45 14.82 1.24
C LEU A 55 13.76 16.07 2.05
N ASP A 56 13.00 16.34 3.12
CA ASP A 56 13.17 17.50 3.99
C ASP A 56 14.52 17.45 4.72
N LYS A 57 14.93 16.28 5.21
CA LYS A 57 16.26 16.07 5.80
C LYS A 57 17.37 16.33 4.79
N PHE A 58 17.23 15.80 3.57
CA PHE A 58 18.20 16.05 2.51
C PHE A 58 18.32 17.54 2.19
N ALA A 59 17.19 18.24 2.08
CA ALA A 59 17.16 19.68 1.84
C ALA A 59 17.80 20.48 2.99
N ALA A 60 17.54 20.09 4.24
CA ALA A 60 18.15 20.73 5.41
C ALA A 60 19.68 20.52 5.48
N ASP A 61 20.16 19.33 5.15
CA ASP A 61 21.58 18.98 5.24
C ASP A 61 22.41 19.52 4.06
N LYS A 62 21.82 19.56 2.85
CA LYS A 62 22.52 19.90 1.61
C LYS A 62 22.20 21.29 1.08
N GLY A 63 21.20 21.96 1.64
CA GLY A 63 20.70 23.25 1.14
C GLY A 63 20.09 23.16 -0.27
N ARG A 64 19.72 21.95 -0.71
CA ARG A 64 19.06 21.66 -2.00
C ARG A 64 18.22 20.40 -1.88
N TYR A 65 17.12 20.30 -2.63
CA TYR A 65 16.41 19.04 -2.83
C TYR A 65 17.21 18.09 -3.74
N PRO A 66 16.99 16.77 -3.65
CA PRO A 66 17.66 15.81 -4.50
C PRO A 66 17.19 15.91 -5.96
N ASP A 67 18.03 15.42 -6.88
CA ASP A 67 17.72 15.40 -8.31
C ASP A 67 16.87 14.18 -8.69
N SER A 68 16.85 13.14 -7.85
CA SER A 68 16.02 11.95 -8.01
C SER A 68 15.80 11.22 -6.68
N LEU A 69 14.81 10.33 -6.60
CA LEU A 69 14.56 9.52 -5.40
C LEU A 69 15.71 8.54 -5.11
N GLU A 70 16.42 8.08 -6.13
CA GLU A 70 17.57 7.18 -6.01
C GLU A 70 18.71 7.84 -5.23
N GLN A 71 18.86 9.17 -5.34
CA GLN A 71 19.88 9.91 -4.59
C GLN A 71 19.69 9.77 -3.08
N LEU A 72 18.43 9.73 -2.60
CA LEU A 72 18.14 9.50 -1.18
C LEU A 72 18.66 8.14 -0.70
N VAL A 73 18.66 7.13 -1.57
CA VAL A 73 19.20 5.80 -1.24
C VAL A 73 20.72 5.80 -1.26
N GLN A 74 21.31 6.41 -2.30
CA GLN A 74 22.76 6.50 -2.47
C GLN A 74 23.42 7.25 -1.29
N GLU A 75 22.81 8.36 -0.86
CA GLU A 75 23.29 9.17 0.26
C GLU A 75 22.75 8.72 1.63
N ARG A 76 22.08 7.55 1.70
CA ARG A 76 21.65 6.87 2.93
C ARG A 76 20.58 7.61 3.76
N TYR A 77 19.82 8.53 3.16
CA TYR A 77 18.59 9.08 3.77
C TYR A 77 17.47 8.05 3.77
N LEU A 78 17.44 7.19 2.74
CA LEU A 78 16.58 6.00 2.66
C LEU A 78 17.45 4.74 2.57
N ARG A 79 16.98 3.64 3.15
CA ARG A 79 17.61 2.32 2.94
C ARG A 79 17.32 1.76 1.55
N GLN A 80 16.10 2.00 1.09
CA GLN A 80 15.58 1.67 -0.24
C GLN A 80 14.35 2.54 -0.49
N ILE A 81 13.97 2.71 -1.75
CA ILE A 81 12.70 3.36 -2.11
C ILE A 81 11.56 2.41 -1.73
N PRO A 82 10.60 2.82 -0.89
CA PRO A 82 9.43 2.00 -0.59
C PRO A 82 8.61 1.67 -1.84
N GLU A 83 7.92 0.55 -1.81
CA GLU A 83 6.91 0.21 -2.83
C GLU A 83 5.63 1.00 -2.57
N ASP A 84 4.96 1.47 -3.63
CA ASP A 84 3.60 1.98 -3.54
C ASP A 84 2.64 0.78 -3.35
N PRO A 85 1.98 0.64 -2.18
CA PRO A 85 1.18 -0.54 -1.88
C PRO A 85 -0.15 -0.61 -2.64
N ILE A 86 -0.52 0.46 -3.37
CA ILE A 86 -1.71 0.48 -4.23
C ILE A 86 -1.36 -0.06 -5.62
N THR A 87 -0.24 0.39 -6.20
CA THR A 87 0.21 -0.06 -7.53
C THR A 87 1.04 -1.35 -7.49
N GLY A 88 1.65 -1.67 -6.34
CA GLY A 88 2.58 -2.80 -6.20
C GLY A 88 3.95 -2.55 -6.84
N SER A 89 4.40 -1.29 -6.90
CA SER A 89 5.68 -0.94 -7.54
C SER A 89 6.36 0.26 -6.86
N SER A 90 7.69 0.25 -6.82
CA SER A 90 8.50 1.38 -6.35
C SER A 90 8.81 2.40 -7.47
N GLN A 91 8.39 2.14 -8.71
CA GLN A 91 8.68 2.98 -9.87
C GLN A 91 7.51 3.91 -10.25
N THR A 92 6.37 3.77 -9.59
CA THR A 92 5.15 4.53 -9.92
C THR A 92 5.03 5.83 -9.14
N TRP A 93 5.99 6.16 -8.28
CA TRP A 93 5.98 7.42 -7.54
C TRP A 93 6.06 8.61 -8.50
N VAL A 94 5.15 9.56 -8.32
CA VAL A 94 5.12 10.81 -9.08
C VAL A 94 5.88 11.86 -8.28
N VAL A 95 7.04 12.26 -8.79
CA VAL A 95 7.84 13.34 -8.19
C VAL A 95 7.28 14.70 -8.59
N GLN A 96 7.30 15.65 -7.66
CA GLN A 96 6.95 17.03 -7.92
C GLN A 96 8.14 17.94 -7.64
N PRO A 97 8.34 18.99 -8.46
CA PRO A 97 9.40 19.95 -8.22
C PRO A 97 9.16 20.69 -6.90
N PRO A 98 10.23 21.19 -6.25
CA PRO A 98 10.10 22.10 -5.12
C PRO A 98 9.20 23.30 -5.46
N PRO A 99 8.46 23.83 -4.48
CA PRO A 99 7.59 24.96 -4.73
C PRO A 99 8.44 26.18 -5.15
N THR A 100 7.94 27.00 -6.07
CA THR A 100 8.68 28.11 -6.69
C THR A 100 9.19 29.17 -5.70
N ASN A 101 8.63 29.21 -4.50
CA ASN A 101 9.03 30.09 -3.41
C ASN A 101 10.18 29.54 -2.55
N ALA A 102 10.60 28.30 -2.77
CA ALA A 102 11.82 27.79 -2.17
C ALA A 102 13.01 28.28 -3.01
N ASP A 103 13.87 29.12 -2.42
CA ASP A 103 15.15 29.53 -3.02
C ASP A 103 16.18 28.36 -3.07
N ILE A 104 15.68 27.13 -3.03
CA ILE A 104 16.39 25.88 -2.82
C ILE A 104 16.21 25.06 -4.11
N GLY A 105 17.31 24.84 -4.84
CA GLY A 105 17.29 24.08 -6.10
C GLY A 105 17.02 22.58 -5.90
N GLY A 106 16.85 21.85 -7.00
CA GLY A 106 16.61 20.40 -7.01
C GLY A 106 15.37 20.02 -7.82
N ALA A 107 15.22 18.72 -8.12
CA ALA A 107 14.14 18.24 -8.99
C ALA A 107 12.98 17.59 -8.21
N VAL A 108 13.23 17.10 -7.00
CA VAL A 108 12.25 16.34 -6.20
C VAL A 108 11.99 17.06 -4.88
N GLY A 109 10.97 17.91 -4.84
CA GLY A 109 10.52 18.59 -3.62
C GLY A 109 9.41 17.86 -2.89
N ASP A 110 8.60 17.08 -3.61
CA ASP A 110 7.54 16.25 -3.04
C ASP A 110 7.38 14.95 -3.86
N VAL A 111 6.73 13.96 -3.26
CA VAL A 111 6.42 12.67 -3.88
C VAL A 111 4.95 12.30 -3.62
N ARG A 112 4.28 11.77 -4.63
CA ARG A 112 2.89 11.33 -4.57
C ARG A 112 2.71 9.95 -5.18
N SER A 113 1.64 9.26 -4.79
CA SER A 113 1.29 7.97 -5.38
C SER A 113 0.93 8.12 -6.87
N GLY A 114 1.39 7.18 -7.70
CA GLY A 114 0.96 7.07 -9.09
C GLY A 114 -0.27 6.19 -9.29
N ALA A 115 -0.93 5.79 -8.20
CA ALA A 115 -2.12 4.96 -8.27
C ALA A 115 -3.27 5.69 -9.00
N PRO A 116 -3.93 5.02 -9.97
CA PRO A 116 -5.07 5.61 -10.65
C PRO A 116 -6.31 5.61 -9.74
N GLY A 117 -7.13 6.64 -9.89
CA GLY A 117 -8.47 6.69 -9.30
C GLY A 117 -8.53 7.23 -7.87
N PRO A 118 -9.75 7.28 -7.30
CA PRO A 118 -9.97 7.80 -5.96
C PRO A 118 -9.65 6.76 -4.89
N ALA A 119 -9.18 7.25 -3.75
CA ALA A 119 -9.19 6.53 -2.49
C ALA A 119 -10.63 6.33 -2.00
N PRO A 120 -10.86 5.42 -1.03
CA PRO A 120 -12.21 5.13 -0.51
C PRO A 120 -12.94 6.32 0.13
N ASP A 121 -12.23 7.39 0.48
CA ASP A 121 -12.80 8.65 0.98
C ASP A 121 -13.18 9.65 -0.13
N GLY A 122 -12.95 9.30 -1.39
CA GLY A 122 -13.25 10.12 -2.56
C GLY A 122 -12.14 11.08 -2.97
N SER A 123 -11.07 11.22 -2.18
CA SER A 123 -9.88 11.98 -2.59
C SER A 123 -9.05 11.20 -3.60
N LEU A 124 -8.24 11.85 -4.44
CA LEU A 124 -7.36 11.13 -5.37
C LEU A 124 -6.08 10.72 -4.66
N TYR A 125 -5.54 9.54 -4.96
CA TYR A 125 -4.22 9.15 -4.48
C TYR A 125 -3.11 10.11 -4.92
N ALA A 126 -3.31 10.76 -6.08
CA ALA A 126 -2.44 11.80 -6.60
C ALA A 126 -2.53 13.13 -5.85
N ASP A 127 -3.49 13.31 -4.94
CA ASP A 127 -3.59 14.47 -4.05
C ASP A 127 -2.87 14.25 -2.72
N TRP A 128 -2.46 13.01 -2.44
CA TRP A 128 -1.85 12.61 -1.16
C TRP A 128 -0.35 12.79 -1.12
#